data_AF-A0A972KPC8-F1
#
_entry.id   AF-A0A972KPC8-F1
#
_cell.length_a   1.000
_cell.length_b   1.000
_cell.length_c   1.000
_cell.angle_alpha   90.00
_cell.angle_beta   90.00
_cell.angle_gamma   90.00
#
_symmetry.space_group_name_H-M   'P 1'
#
loop_
_entity.id
_entity.type
_entity.pdbx_description
1 polymer ?
#
loop_
_entity_poly.entity_id
_entity_poly.type
_entity_poly.pdbx_seq_one_letter_code
_entity_poly.pdbx_strand_id
1 'polypeptide(L)'
;MPKEKHTPYYTVLESFEEKGCPICHLLEKSLERYLEGLLYDSVNDPKTREVVRKSKGFCNLHAWRLKRIGDGLGTAIIYKDILDKLFSQMKTVLPEELSHSLEKAARGGILSSLKKTTDSCPACLAFRRNEKMYLEVLSENIDDEQFRLAYKSSDGLCLSHSLGAVKMIKSKEQKAFLIQVQSEKIETLLGELNEFIRKHDYRSQEGYGEEADSWVRAIEMMVGKKGMG
;
A
#
# COMPACT_ATOMS: atom_id res chain seq x y z
N MET A 1 28.06 -6.15 -18.34
CA MET A 1 27.13 -5.95 -19.47
C MET A 1 26.07 -4.97 -18.99
N PRO A 2 25.68 -3.94 -19.77
CA PRO A 2 24.59 -3.05 -19.38
C PRO A 2 23.32 -3.89 -19.23
N LYS A 3 22.59 -3.76 -18.11
CA LYS A 3 21.28 -4.40 -17.96
C LYS A 3 20.32 -3.75 -18.96
N GLU A 4 19.53 -4.53 -19.67
CA GLU A 4 18.50 -3.99 -20.57
C GLU A 4 17.46 -3.22 -19.75
N LYS A 5 17.18 -1.97 -20.17
CA LYS A 5 16.20 -1.11 -19.51
C LYS A 5 14.80 -1.46 -20.04
N HIS A 6 13.96 -2.03 -19.18
CA HIS A 6 12.58 -2.44 -19.51
C HIS A 6 11.54 -1.49 -18.89
N THR A 7 10.25 -1.64 -19.25
CA THR A 7 9.15 -0.79 -18.76
C THR A 7 9.14 -0.54 -17.23
N PRO A 8 9.41 -1.55 -16.36
CA PRO A 8 9.48 -1.31 -14.92
C PRO A 8 10.59 -0.34 -14.48
N TYR A 9 11.73 -0.34 -15.19
CA TYR A 9 12.83 0.60 -14.93
C TYR A 9 12.37 2.04 -15.09
N TYR A 10 11.78 2.37 -16.25
CA TYR A 10 11.30 3.72 -16.54
C TYR A 10 10.15 4.12 -15.63
N THR A 11 9.27 3.17 -15.30
CA THR A 11 8.16 3.41 -14.35
C THR A 11 8.65 3.86 -12.98
N VAL A 12 9.70 3.22 -12.44
CA VAL A 12 10.29 3.63 -11.16
C VAL A 12 11.09 4.93 -11.30
N LEU A 13 11.85 5.08 -12.38
CA LEU A 13 12.64 6.28 -12.63
C LEU A 13 11.76 7.54 -12.68
N GLU A 14 10.69 7.51 -13.48
CA GLU A 14 9.74 8.63 -13.63
C GLU A 14 9.01 8.93 -12.31
N SER A 15 8.79 7.92 -11.46
CA SER A 15 8.09 8.14 -10.19
C SER A 15 8.86 8.99 -9.17
N PHE A 16 10.17 9.18 -9.35
CA PHE A 16 10.96 10.09 -8.49
C PHE A 16 10.64 11.58 -8.72
N GLU A 17 9.99 11.94 -9.83
CA GLU A 17 9.55 13.31 -10.11
C GLU A 17 8.28 13.69 -9.31
N GLU A 18 7.60 12.71 -8.74
CA GLU A 18 6.36 12.88 -8.00
C GLU A 18 6.68 13.21 -6.53
N LYS A 19 5.81 14.01 -5.89
CA LYS A 19 5.99 14.40 -4.48
C LYS A 19 5.87 13.18 -3.55
N GLY A 20 6.71 13.16 -2.53
CA GLY A 20 6.78 12.12 -1.51
C GLY A 20 7.47 10.83 -2.00
N CYS A 21 7.09 9.70 -1.41
CA CYS A 21 7.75 8.43 -1.70
C CYS A 21 7.34 7.85 -3.07
N PRO A 22 8.28 7.65 -4.01
CA PRO A 22 8.00 7.12 -5.36
C PRO A 22 7.34 5.73 -5.33
N ILE A 23 7.77 4.86 -4.41
CA ILE A 23 7.20 3.52 -4.27
C ILE A 23 5.77 3.58 -3.73
N CYS A 24 5.47 4.44 -2.75
CA CYS A 24 4.10 4.66 -2.29
C CYS A 24 3.18 5.13 -3.43
N HIS A 25 3.69 6.01 -4.28
CA HIS A 25 2.94 6.55 -5.41
C HIS A 25 2.62 5.49 -6.47
N LEU A 26 3.60 4.68 -6.84
CA LEU A 26 3.38 3.56 -7.75
C LEU A 26 2.42 2.53 -7.17
N LEU A 27 2.53 2.26 -5.87
CA LEU A 27 1.63 1.35 -5.17
C LEU A 27 0.19 1.84 -5.18
N GLU A 28 -0.03 3.13 -4.93
CA GLU A 28 -1.35 3.75 -5.05
C GLU A 28 -1.95 3.54 -6.44
N LYS A 29 -1.23 3.95 -7.48
CA LYS A 29 -1.66 3.82 -8.88
C LYS A 29 -1.94 2.35 -9.23
N SER A 30 -1.08 1.43 -8.80
CA SER A 30 -1.23 0.01 -9.10
C SER A 30 -2.41 -0.63 -8.38
N LEU A 31 -2.71 -0.20 -7.16
CA LEU A 31 -3.84 -0.67 -6.38
C LEU A 31 -5.16 -0.15 -6.94
N GLU A 32 -5.21 1.12 -7.34
CA GLU A 32 -6.38 1.69 -8.00
C GLU A 32 -6.69 0.94 -9.30
N ARG A 33 -5.70 0.78 -10.19
CA ARG A 33 -5.86 -0.01 -11.42
C ARG A 33 -6.31 -1.45 -11.16
N TYR A 34 -5.77 -2.09 -10.12
CA TYR A 34 -6.18 -3.45 -9.75
C TYR A 34 -7.67 -3.51 -9.36
N LEU A 35 -8.12 -2.56 -8.54
CA LEU A 35 -9.51 -2.51 -8.09
C LEU A 35 -10.47 -2.05 -9.21
N GLU A 36 -10.03 -1.17 -10.11
CA GLU A 36 -10.79 -0.77 -11.31
C GLU A 36 -10.93 -1.94 -12.29
N GLY A 37 -9.84 -2.60 -12.65
CA GLY A 37 -9.88 -3.77 -13.55
C GLY A 37 -10.70 -4.92 -12.96
N LEU A 38 -10.74 -5.04 -11.63
CA LEU A 38 -11.67 -5.94 -10.96
C LEU A 38 -13.12 -5.58 -11.25
N LEU A 39 -13.50 -4.31 -11.09
CA LEU A 39 -14.88 -3.83 -11.21
C LEU A 39 -15.37 -3.73 -12.66
N TYR A 40 -14.53 -3.26 -13.58
CA TYR A 40 -14.94 -3.00 -14.96
C TYR A 40 -14.72 -4.19 -15.88
N ASP A 41 -13.61 -4.91 -15.72
CA ASP A 41 -13.23 -5.96 -16.67
C ASP A 41 -13.55 -7.36 -16.14
N SER A 42 -13.50 -7.56 -14.82
CA SER A 42 -13.39 -8.90 -14.23
C SER A 42 -14.52 -9.30 -13.27
N VAL A 43 -15.56 -8.47 -13.07
CA VAL A 43 -16.72 -8.82 -12.21
C VAL A 43 -17.43 -10.07 -12.71
N ASN A 44 -17.40 -10.29 -14.02
CA ASN A 44 -17.99 -11.45 -14.66
C ASN A 44 -17.00 -12.57 -14.94
N ASP A 45 -15.69 -12.35 -14.75
CA ASP A 45 -14.67 -13.39 -14.92
C ASP A 45 -14.79 -14.45 -13.81
N PRO A 46 -15.03 -15.73 -14.15
CA PRO A 46 -15.21 -16.79 -13.16
C PRO A 46 -14.01 -16.99 -12.24
N LYS A 47 -12.78 -16.88 -12.76
CA LYS A 47 -11.56 -17.11 -11.97
C LYS A 47 -11.38 -16.02 -10.92
N THR A 48 -11.56 -14.77 -11.31
CA THR A 48 -11.46 -13.61 -10.43
C THR A 48 -12.53 -13.65 -9.35
N ARG A 49 -13.79 -13.96 -9.72
CA ARG A 49 -14.87 -14.15 -8.73
C ARG A 49 -14.57 -15.26 -7.75
N GLU A 50 -14.01 -16.38 -8.20
CA GLU A 50 -13.64 -17.48 -7.31
C GLU A 50 -12.58 -17.06 -6.28
N VAL A 51 -11.54 -16.33 -6.71
CA VAL A 51 -10.49 -15.80 -5.82
C VAL A 51 -11.10 -14.88 -4.76
N VAL A 52 -11.93 -13.92 -5.17
CA VAL A 52 -12.56 -12.97 -4.24
C VAL A 52 -13.52 -13.70 -3.29
N ARG A 53 -14.28 -14.68 -3.79
CA ARG A 53 -15.20 -15.50 -2.98
C ARG A 53 -14.46 -16.37 -1.96
N LYS A 54 -13.38 -17.05 -2.36
CA LYS A 54 -12.51 -17.84 -1.44
C LYS A 54 -11.91 -16.97 -0.35
N SER A 55 -11.59 -15.73 -0.69
CA SER A 55 -11.07 -14.70 0.23
C SER A 55 -12.16 -14.02 1.07
N LYS A 56 -13.44 -14.36 0.81
CA LYS A 56 -14.63 -13.73 1.42
C LYS A 56 -14.72 -12.23 1.16
N GLY A 57 -14.09 -11.73 0.10
CA GLY A 57 -14.00 -10.32 -0.26
C GLY A 57 -12.68 -9.67 0.18
N PHE A 58 -12.73 -8.37 0.46
CA PHE A 58 -11.56 -7.55 0.80
C PHE A 58 -11.43 -7.33 2.31
N CYS A 59 -10.21 -6.99 2.77
CA CYS A 59 -10.01 -6.48 4.13
C CYS A 59 -10.75 -5.14 4.31
N ASN A 60 -10.89 -4.67 5.55
CA ASN A 60 -11.62 -3.42 5.83
C ASN A 60 -11.11 -2.25 4.97
N LEU A 61 -9.79 -2.03 4.95
CA LEU A 61 -9.19 -0.95 4.16
C LEU A 61 -9.50 -1.06 2.67
N HIS A 62 -9.24 -2.21 2.06
CA HIS A 62 -9.43 -2.39 0.63
C HIS A 62 -10.90 -2.43 0.21
N ALA A 63 -11.82 -2.87 1.09
CA ALA A 63 -13.25 -2.76 0.84
C ALA A 63 -13.70 -1.29 0.76
N TRP A 64 -13.19 -0.43 1.64
CA TRP A 64 -13.51 1.00 1.60
C TRP A 64 -12.80 1.74 0.46
N ARG A 65 -11.61 1.31 0.04
CA ARG A 65 -11.00 1.80 -1.20
C ARG A 65 -11.81 1.40 -2.42
N LEU A 66 -12.25 0.15 -2.53
CA LEU A 66 -13.11 -0.33 -3.62
C LEU A 66 -14.38 0.54 -3.75
N LYS A 67 -15.02 0.88 -2.62
CA LYS A 67 -16.21 1.77 -2.61
C LYS A 67 -15.93 3.15 -3.22
N ARG A 68 -14.71 3.69 -3.10
CA ARG A 68 -14.37 5.02 -3.62
C ARG A 68 -14.29 5.07 -5.14
N ILE A 69 -14.06 3.93 -5.80
CA ILE A 69 -13.94 3.83 -7.27
C ILE A 69 -15.30 4.02 -7.95
N GLY A 70 -16.40 3.73 -7.25
CA GLY A 70 -17.73 4.19 -7.66
C GLY A 70 -18.59 3.23 -8.48
N ASP A 71 -18.13 2.00 -8.78
CA ASP A 71 -19.01 0.99 -9.38
C ASP A 71 -19.80 0.22 -8.32
N GLY A 72 -21.01 0.73 -8.05
CA GLY A 72 -21.97 0.11 -7.14
C GLY A 72 -22.47 -1.25 -7.61
N LEU A 73 -22.58 -1.48 -8.93
CA LEU A 73 -23.13 -2.71 -9.48
C LEU A 73 -22.16 -3.87 -9.32
N GLY A 74 -20.90 -3.71 -9.76
CA GLY A 74 -19.89 -4.74 -9.63
C GLY A 74 -19.62 -5.11 -8.17
N THR A 75 -19.58 -4.10 -7.31
CA THR A 75 -19.49 -4.28 -5.86
C THR A 75 -20.68 -5.09 -5.32
N ALA A 76 -21.92 -4.75 -5.72
CA ALA A 76 -23.11 -5.48 -5.29
C ALA A 76 -23.11 -6.94 -5.76
N ILE A 77 -22.70 -7.22 -7.00
CA ILE A 77 -22.60 -8.59 -7.54
C ILE A 77 -21.63 -9.43 -6.70
N ILE A 78 -20.42 -8.90 -6.44
CA ILE A 78 -19.39 -9.58 -5.65
C ILE A 78 -19.88 -9.86 -4.23
N TYR A 79 -20.41 -8.85 -3.55
CA TYR A 79 -20.83 -9.00 -2.16
C TYR A 79 -22.11 -9.81 -2.00
N LYS A 80 -23.04 -9.78 -2.97
CA LYS A 80 -24.21 -10.67 -2.98
C LYS A 80 -23.78 -12.13 -3.03
N ASP A 81 -22.88 -12.49 -3.94
CA ASP A 81 -22.36 -13.87 -4.07
C ASP A 81 -21.67 -14.35 -2.77
N ILE A 82 -20.90 -13.48 -2.12
CA ILE A 82 -20.27 -13.77 -0.83
C ILE A 82 -21.34 -13.94 0.27
N LEU A 83 -22.29 -13.00 0.39
CA LEU A 83 -23.31 -13.02 1.42
C LEU A 83 -24.27 -14.19 1.26
N ASP A 84 -24.69 -14.55 0.03
CA ASP A 84 -25.54 -15.71 -0.24
C ASP A 84 -24.86 -17.01 0.23
N LYS A 85 -23.56 -17.15 -0.04
CA LYS A 85 -22.78 -18.30 0.43
C LYS A 85 -22.67 -18.35 1.95
N LEU A 86 -22.34 -17.22 2.59
CA LEU A 86 -22.26 -17.13 4.05
C LEU A 86 -23.62 -17.39 4.71
N PHE A 87 -24.69 -16.85 4.15
CA PHE A 87 -26.06 -17.05 4.60
C PHE A 87 -26.48 -18.52 4.52
N SER A 88 -26.14 -19.19 3.42
CA SER A 88 -26.39 -20.63 3.27
C SER A 88 -25.63 -21.46 4.31
N GLN A 89 -24.37 -21.11 4.60
CA GLN A 89 -23.57 -21.76 5.65
C GLN A 89 -24.13 -21.50 7.05
N MET A 90 -24.61 -20.29 7.34
CA MET A 90 -25.24 -19.97 8.61
C MET A 90 -26.55 -20.74 8.82
N LYS A 91 -27.37 -20.89 7.77
CA LYS A 91 -28.61 -21.70 7.82
C LYS A 91 -28.36 -23.16 8.16
N THR A 92 -27.28 -23.75 7.67
CA THR A 92 -26.93 -25.15 8.00
C THR A 92 -26.48 -25.35 9.45
N VAL A 93 -26.21 -24.27 10.18
CA VAL A 93 -25.68 -24.27 11.55
C VAL A 93 -26.73 -23.81 12.57
N LEU A 94 -27.98 -23.60 12.13
CA LEU A 94 -29.12 -23.39 13.02
C LEU A 94 -29.86 -24.73 13.24
N PRO A 95 -29.59 -25.50 14.30
CA PRO A 95 -30.55 -26.45 14.82
C PRO A 95 -31.47 -25.77 15.83
N GLU A 96 -32.73 -26.18 15.81
CA GLU A 96 -33.72 -25.94 16.87
C GLU A 96 -33.29 -26.51 18.25
N GLU A 97 -32.18 -27.26 18.32
CA GLU A 97 -31.59 -27.80 19.55
C GLU A 97 -30.04 -27.79 19.50
N LEU A 98 -29.41 -26.60 19.53
CA LEU A 98 -27.95 -26.50 19.52
C LEU A 98 -27.40 -26.59 20.95
N SER A 99 -26.78 -27.73 21.31
CA SER A 99 -26.13 -27.88 22.62
C SER A 99 -25.02 -26.83 22.82
N HIS A 100 -24.81 -26.38 24.07
CA HIS A 100 -23.88 -25.31 24.41
C HIS A 100 -22.41 -25.58 23.99
N SER A 101 -22.03 -26.86 23.81
CA SER A 101 -20.71 -27.26 23.27
C SER A 101 -20.64 -27.16 21.75
N LEU A 102 -21.70 -27.54 21.04
CA LEU A 102 -21.79 -27.40 19.58
C LEU A 102 -21.88 -25.93 19.17
N GLU A 103 -22.58 -25.09 19.95
CA GLU A 103 -22.59 -23.64 19.77
C GLU A 103 -21.18 -23.05 19.79
N LYS A 104 -20.35 -23.43 20.76
CA LYS A 104 -19.01 -22.86 20.92
C LYS A 104 -18.06 -23.32 19.81
N ALA A 105 -18.15 -24.58 19.39
CA ALA A 105 -17.36 -25.12 18.29
C ALA A 105 -17.78 -24.55 16.92
N ALA A 106 -19.09 -24.45 16.67
CA ALA A 106 -19.64 -23.90 15.45
C ALA A 106 -19.41 -22.39 15.36
N ARG A 107 -19.62 -21.63 16.44
CA ARG A 107 -19.23 -20.22 16.53
C ARG A 107 -17.73 -20.06 16.36
N GLY A 108 -16.90 -20.90 16.98
CA GLY A 108 -15.43 -20.86 16.81
C GLY A 108 -14.98 -21.10 15.36
N GLY A 109 -15.52 -22.11 14.68
CA GLY A 109 -15.23 -22.43 13.29
C GLY A 109 -15.75 -21.37 12.31
N ILE A 110 -16.98 -20.88 12.51
CA ILE A 110 -17.57 -19.82 11.67
C ILE A 110 -16.85 -18.49 11.90
N LEU A 111 -16.65 -18.06 13.14
CA LEU A 111 -15.98 -16.80 13.47
C LEU A 111 -14.51 -16.80 13.02
N SER A 112 -13.78 -17.91 13.22
CA SER A 112 -12.41 -18.04 12.71
C SER A 112 -12.38 -18.02 11.19
N SER A 113 -13.34 -18.67 10.52
CA SER A 113 -13.44 -18.62 9.07
C SER A 113 -13.82 -17.22 8.55
N LEU A 114 -14.61 -16.44 9.29
CA LEU A 114 -15.03 -15.08 8.93
C LEU A 114 -13.95 -14.03 9.20
N LYS A 115 -12.96 -14.36 10.03
CA LYS A 115 -11.84 -13.48 10.34
C LYS A 115 -10.98 -13.28 9.09
N LYS A 116 -11.19 -12.15 8.41
CA LYS A 116 -10.36 -11.72 7.29
C LYS A 116 -9.01 -11.25 7.81
N THR A 117 -7.95 -11.73 7.19
CA THR A 117 -6.59 -11.24 7.43
C THR A 117 -6.10 -10.51 6.19
N THR A 118 -5.04 -9.73 6.36
CA THR A 118 -4.27 -9.15 5.25
C THR A 118 -3.66 -10.22 4.34
N ASP A 119 -3.54 -11.46 4.81
CA ASP A 119 -2.95 -12.57 4.04
C ASP A 119 -3.93 -13.23 3.07
N SER A 120 -5.24 -13.15 3.35
CA SER A 120 -6.27 -13.68 2.45
C SER A 120 -6.85 -12.63 1.51
N CYS A 121 -6.63 -11.33 1.73
CA CYS A 121 -7.19 -10.28 0.88
C CYS A 121 -6.49 -10.22 -0.50
N PRO A 122 -7.22 -10.35 -1.63
CA PRO A 122 -6.62 -10.32 -2.97
C PRO A 122 -5.91 -9.00 -3.30
N ALA A 123 -6.49 -7.88 -2.87
CA ALA A 123 -5.87 -6.55 -3.05
C ALA A 123 -4.58 -6.41 -2.23
N CYS A 124 -4.54 -6.91 -0.98
CA CYS A 124 -3.31 -6.93 -0.20
C CYS A 124 -2.22 -7.81 -0.86
N LEU A 125 -2.60 -8.94 -1.45
CA LEU A 125 -1.66 -9.82 -2.16
C LEU A 125 -1.11 -9.15 -3.42
N ALA A 126 -1.96 -8.47 -4.20
CA ALA A 126 -1.54 -7.69 -5.35
C ALA A 126 -0.61 -6.53 -4.94
N PHE A 127 -0.97 -5.81 -3.87
CA PHE A 127 -0.16 -4.73 -3.30
C PHE A 127 1.24 -5.20 -2.93
N ARG A 128 1.37 -6.26 -2.11
CA ARG A 128 2.67 -6.81 -1.69
C ARG A 128 3.52 -7.30 -2.86
N ARG A 129 2.88 -7.87 -3.89
CA ARG A 129 3.58 -8.30 -5.10
C ARG A 129 4.18 -7.12 -5.84
N ASN A 130 3.40 -6.06 -6.05
CA ASN A 130 3.86 -4.85 -6.72
C ASN A 130 4.92 -4.12 -5.89
N GLU A 131 4.77 -4.06 -4.58
CA GLU A 131 5.74 -3.47 -3.65
C GLU A 131 7.10 -4.14 -3.80
N LYS A 132 7.12 -5.48 -3.71
CA LYS A 132 8.33 -6.26 -3.91
C LYS A 132 8.96 -5.99 -5.27
N MET A 133 8.18 -6.01 -6.35
CA MET A 133 8.66 -5.75 -7.71
C MET A 133 9.29 -4.36 -7.85
N TYR A 134 8.63 -3.30 -7.35
CA TYR A 134 9.17 -1.94 -7.44
C TYR A 134 10.43 -1.77 -6.59
N LEU A 135 10.48 -2.37 -5.40
CA LEU A 135 11.68 -2.37 -4.57
C LEU A 135 12.83 -3.16 -5.21
N GLU A 136 12.56 -4.27 -5.90
CA GLU A 136 13.58 -5.01 -6.68
C GLU A 136 14.16 -4.13 -7.77
N VAL A 137 13.31 -3.48 -8.58
CA VAL A 137 13.75 -2.57 -9.64
C VAL A 137 14.60 -1.43 -9.07
N LEU A 138 14.15 -0.77 -7.99
CA LEU A 138 14.92 0.29 -7.33
C LEU A 138 16.28 -0.24 -6.84
N SER A 139 16.28 -1.35 -6.11
CA SER A 139 17.49 -1.93 -5.51
C SER A 139 18.52 -2.37 -6.55
N GLU A 140 18.04 -2.85 -7.70
CA GLU A 140 18.88 -3.36 -8.77
C GLU A 140 19.50 -2.28 -9.67
N ASN A 141 18.97 -1.05 -9.60
CA ASN A 141 19.34 0.06 -10.49
C ASN A 141 19.82 1.31 -9.73
N ILE A 142 19.93 1.28 -8.39
CA ILE A 142 20.36 2.44 -7.60
C ILE A 142 21.81 2.91 -7.88
N ASP A 143 22.60 2.10 -8.59
CA ASP A 143 23.93 2.44 -9.09
C ASP A 143 23.94 3.05 -10.50
N ASP A 144 22.84 2.96 -11.25
CA ASP A 144 22.68 3.63 -12.54
C ASP A 144 22.63 5.15 -12.33
N GLU A 145 23.31 5.89 -13.22
CA GLU A 145 23.49 7.33 -13.11
C GLU A 145 22.16 8.10 -13.10
N GLN A 146 21.20 7.69 -13.94
CA GLN A 146 19.89 8.34 -14.01
C GLN A 146 19.11 8.12 -12.71
N PHE A 147 19.15 6.89 -12.16
CA PHE A 147 18.54 6.57 -10.86
C PHE A 147 19.16 7.39 -9.72
N ARG A 148 20.48 7.53 -9.70
CA ARG A 148 21.16 8.33 -8.67
C ARG A 148 20.75 9.80 -8.72
N LEU A 149 20.69 10.38 -9.92
CA LEU A 149 20.29 11.77 -10.11
C LEU A 149 18.81 11.98 -9.75
N ALA A 150 17.93 11.09 -10.19
CA ALA A 150 16.51 11.13 -9.88
C ALA A 150 16.26 10.98 -8.38
N TYR A 151 16.91 10.02 -7.72
CA TYR A 151 16.73 9.83 -6.28
C TYR A 151 17.22 11.04 -5.46
N LYS A 152 18.37 11.62 -5.82
CA LYS A 152 18.89 12.84 -5.17
C LYS A 152 17.95 14.04 -5.32
N SER A 153 17.26 14.16 -6.44
CA SER A 153 16.33 15.27 -6.71
C SER A 153 14.93 15.04 -6.13
N SER A 154 14.57 13.80 -5.81
CA SER A 154 13.28 13.44 -5.19
C SER A 154 13.15 13.84 -3.72
N ASP A 155 11.95 13.66 -3.16
CA ASP A 155 11.67 13.81 -1.72
C ASP A 155 12.19 12.63 -0.86
N GLY A 156 12.73 11.58 -1.51
CA GLY A 156 13.23 10.37 -0.86
C GLY A 156 12.18 9.27 -0.68
N LEU A 157 12.58 8.19 -0.01
CA LEU A 157 11.67 7.07 0.31
C LEU A 157 11.05 7.27 1.69
N CYS A 158 9.84 6.75 1.92
CA CYS A 158 9.36 6.60 3.29
C CYS A 158 10.22 5.55 4.02
N LEU A 159 10.26 5.60 5.34
CA LEU A 159 11.12 4.76 6.17
C LEU A 159 10.88 3.26 5.92
N SER A 160 9.62 2.85 5.74
CA SER A 160 9.29 1.46 5.38
C SER A 160 9.96 1.01 4.09
N HIS A 161 9.82 1.80 3.01
CA HIS A 161 10.41 1.47 1.71
C HIS A 161 11.92 1.65 1.67
N SER A 162 12.48 2.62 2.40
CA SER A 162 13.93 2.77 2.56
C SER A 162 14.53 1.52 3.22
N LEU A 163 13.93 1.05 4.32
CA LEU A 163 14.36 -0.18 4.98
C LEU A 163 14.18 -1.41 4.09
N GLY A 164 13.07 -1.47 3.34
CA GLY A 164 12.83 -2.49 2.32
C GLY A 164 13.94 -2.55 1.28
N ALA A 165 14.28 -1.41 0.66
CA ALA A 165 15.34 -1.30 -0.32
C ALA A 165 16.72 -1.71 0.25
N VAL A 166 17.08 -1.20 1.43
CA VAL A 166 18.36 -1.54 2.10
C VAL A 166 18.50 -3.04 2.35
N LYS A 167 17.40 -3.74 2.68
CA LYS A 167 17.41 -5.20 2.86
C LYS A 167 17.64 -5.96 1.55
N MET A 168 17.22 -5.41 0.41
CA MET A 168 17.30 -6.07 -0.89
C MET A 168 18.62 -5.78 -1.62
N ILE A 169 19.22 -4.62 -1.40
CA ILE A 169 20.53 -4.25 -1.94
C ILE A 169 21.62 -5.17 -1.36
N LYS A 170 22.59 -5.59 -2.19
CA LYS A 170 23.73 -6.40 -1.77
C LYS A 170 25.03 -5.59 -1.60
N SER A 171 25.33 -4.66 -2.51
CA SER A 171 26.56 -3.85 -2.43
C SER A 171 26.53 -2.91 -1.22
N LYS A 172 27.67 -2.82 -0.52
CA LYS A 172 27.85 -1.86 0.58
C LYS A 172 27.86 -0.43 0.06
N GLU A 173 28.47 -0.16 -1.11
CA GLU A 173 28.47 1.19 -1.69
C GLU A 173 27.06 1.64 -2.06
N GLN A 174 26.25 0.75 -2.66
CA GLN A 174 24.86 1.05 -3.00
C GLN A 174 24.01 1.34 -1.75
N LYS A 175 24.19 0.57 -0.67
CA LYS A 175 23.53 0.83 0.62
C LYS A 175 23.94 2.17 1.21
N ALA A 176 25.25 2.43 1.26
CA ALA A 176 25.78 3.67 1.80
C ALA A 176 25.24 4.88 1.04
N PHE A 177 25.19 4.79 -0.30
CA PHE A 177 24.60 5.82 -1.14
C PHE A 177 23.12 6.07 -0.80
N LEU A 178 22.30 5.01 -0.75
CA LEU A 178 20.87 5.15 -0.46
C LEU A 178 20.64 5.78 0.92
N ILE A 179 21.34 5.29 1.94
CA ILE A 179 21.25 5.77 3.32
C ILE A 179 21.71 7.22 3.44
N GLN A 180 22.81 7.59 2.77
CA GLN A 180 23.33 8.95 2.80
C GLN A 180 22.30 9.93 2.24
N VAL A 181 21.82 9.70 1.01
CA VAL A 181 20.83 10.59 0.37
C VAL A 181 19.56 10.65 1.21
N GLN A 182 19.08 9.51 1.74
CA GLN A 182 17.90 9.49 2.61
C GLN A 182 18.11 10.31 3.90
N SER A 183 19.31 10.26 4.48
CA SER A 183 19.65 10.99 5.71
C SER A 183 19.64 12.51 5.47
N GLU A 184 20.18 12.97 4.34
CA GLU A 184 20.16 14.37 3.92
C GLU A 184 18.71 14.90 3.77
N LYS A 185 17.80 14.07 3.22
CA LYS A 185 16.37 14.41 3.11
C LYS A 185 15.69 14.53 4.47
N ILE A 186 15.96 13.59 5.38
CA ILE A 186 15.41 13.62 6.74
C ILE A 186 15.96 14.82 7.52
N GLU A 187 17.24 15.13 7.38
CA GLU A 187 17.85 16.31 8.03
C GLU A 187 17.20 17.61 7.58
N THR A 188 16.95 17.75 6.26
CA THR A 188 16.21 18.89 5.71
C THR A 188 14.81 19.00 6.33
N LEU A 189 14.07 17.88 6.38
CA LEU A 189 12.73 17.83 6.96
C LEU A 189 12.70 18.15 8.45
N LEU A 190 13.72 17.71 9.22
CA LEU A 190 13.86 18.07 10.63
C LEU A 190 14.07 19.59 10.80
N GLY A 191 14.84 20.22 9.91
CA GLY A 191 15.00 21.68 9.89
C GLY A 191 13.67 22.41 9.68
N GLU A 192 12.87 21.96 8.72
CA GLU A 192 11.54 22.54 8.45
C GLU A 192 10.57 22.31 9.62
N LEU A 193 10.56 21.11 10.21
CA LEU A 193 9.74 20.82 11.39
C LEU A 193 10.09 21.72 12.57
N ASN A 194 11.39 21.96 12.81
CA ASN A 194 11.84 22.87 13.86
C ASN A 194 11.35 24.31 13.61
N GLU A 195 11.38 24.75 12.34
CA GLU A 195 10.87 26.08 11.97
C GLU A 195 9.35 26.16 12.14
N PHE A 196 8.61 25.12 11.76
CA PHE A 196 7.16 25.03 11.96
C PHE A 196 6.79 25.13 13.44
N ILE A 197 7.50 24.39 14.31
CA ILE A 197 7.30 24.43 15.78
C ILE A 197 7.62 25.82 16.32
N ARG A 198 8.77 26.41 15.94
CA ARG A 198 9.19 27.75 16.36
C ARG A 198 8.13 28.81 16.05
N LYS A 199 7.58 28.79 14.83
CA LYS A 199 6.56 29.75 14.38
C LYS A 199 5.18 29.55 15.01
N HIS A 200 4.89 28.36 15.54
CA HIS A 200 3.63 28.09 16.23
C HIS A 200 3.67 28.53 17.70
N ASP A 201 4.82 28.38 18.36
CA ASP A 201 4.98 28.73 19.78
C ASP A 201 5.06 30.25 20.02
N TYR A 202 5.71 30.97 19.11
CA TYR A 202 5.63 32.42 19.08
C TYR A 202 4.38 32.77 18.29
N ARG A 203 3.48 33.62 18.84
CA ARG A 203 2.35 34.23 18.10
C ARG A 203 2.86 35.15 16.99
N SER A 204 3.54 34.54 16.04
CA SER A 204 4.35 35.13 15.00
C SER A 204 3.41 35.73 13.95
N GLN A 205 3.69 36.96 13.55
CA GLN A 205 3.07 37.59 12.38
C GLN A 205 3.76 37.15 11.07
N GLU A 206 4.82 36.33 11.15
CA GLU A 206 5.49 35.76 9.98
C GLU A 206 4.61 34.67 9.35
N GLY A 207 4.43 34.75 8.04
CA GLY A 207 3.75 33.70 7.28
C GLY A 207 4.55 32.39 7.27
N TYR A 208 3.85 31.29 7.02
CA TYR A 208 4.48 30.01 6.78
C TYR A 208 5.07 29.93 5.36
N GLY A 209 6.26 29.34 5.25
CA GLY A 209 6.95 29.02 4.00
C GLY A 209 6.85 27.53 3.66
N GLU A 210 7.96 26.92 3.24
CA GLU A 210 8.05 25.49 2.89
C GLU A 210 7.76 24.55 4.09
N GLU A 211 7.89 25.06 5.32
CA GLU A 211 7.61 24.32 6.54
C GLU A 211 6.12 24.11 6.82
N ALA A 212 5.22 24.78 6.11
CA ALA A 212 3.77 24.78 6.36
C ALA A 212 3.16 23.36 6.40
N ASP A 213 3.65 22.46 5.55
CA ASP A 213 3.19 21.07 5.42
C ASP A 213 4.20 20.04 5.94
N SER A 214 5.28 20.49 6.61
CA SER A 214 6.37 19.63 7.10
C SER A 214 5.87 18.49 8.00
N TRP A 215 4.86 18.75 8.84
CA TRP A 215 4.24 17.72 9.68
C TRP A 215 3.51 16.63 8.88
N VAL A 216 2.92 16.97 7.73
CA VAL A 216 2.31 15.98 6.81
C VAL A 216 3.41 15.17 6.14
N ARG A 217 4.44 15.84 5.63
CA ARG A 217 5.61 15.18 5.01
C ARG A 217 6.34 14.28 6.00
N ALA A 218 6.37 14.63 7.29
CA ALA A 218 6.90 13.78 8.36
C ALA A 218 6.06 12.52 8.58
N ILE A 219 4.73 12.62 8.56
CA ILE A 219 3.85 11.45 8.61
C ILE A 219 4.13 10.55 7.40
N GLU A 220 4.17 11.11 6.19
CA GLU A 220 4.43 10.34 4.97
C GLU A 220 5.84 9.72 4.95
N MET A 221 6.84 10.43 5.44
CA MET A 221 8.20 9.91 5.63
C MET A 221 8.21 8.73 6.60
N MET A 222 7.45 8.78 7.69
CA MET A 222 7.46 7.73 8.71
C MET A 222 6.63 6.51 8.34
N VAL A 223 5.41 6.70 7.84
CA VAL A 223 4.44 5.61 7.65
C VAL A 223 4.03 5.38 6.19
N GLY A 224 4.54 6.20 5.28
CA GLY A 224 4.14 6.18 3.88
C GLY A 224 2.86 6.99 3.61
N LYS A 225 2.47 7.02 2.33
CA LYS A 225 1.30 7.76 1.86
C LYS A 225 0.01 7.23 2.50
N LYS A 226 -1.02 8.07 2.56
CA LYS A 226 -2.30 7.74 3.19
C LYS A 226 -2.93 6.47 2.60
N GLY A 227 -3.30 5.54 3.48
CA GLY A 227 -4.06 4.35 3.11
C GLY A 227 -3.25 3.28 2.36
N MET A 228 -1.95 3.19 2.65
CA MET A 228 -1.01 2.18 2.12
C MET A 228 -0.77 0.99 3.09
N GLY A 229 -1.61 0.83 4.13
CA GLY A 229 -1.43 -0.17 5.20
C GLY A 229 -2.29 -1.43 5.10
#